data_AF-A0A6G0A6R5-F1
#
_entry.id   AF-A0A6G0A6R5-F1
#
_cell.length_a   1.000
_cell.length_b   1.000
_cell.length_c   1.000
_cell.angle_alpha   90.00
_cell.angle_beta   90.00
_cell.angle_gamma   90.00
#
_symmetry.space_group_name_H-M   'P 1'
#
loop_
_entity.id
_entity.type
_entity.pdbx_description
1 polymer ?
#
loop_
_entity_poly.entity_id
_entity_poly.type
_entity_poly.pdbx_seq_one_letter_code
_entity_poly.pdbx_strand_id
1 'polypeptide(L)'
;MDQRQLARTQAAARVVAGSTLALAPRFGARLVLGDRTEPSPGLSWFVRALGIRDLLLGFGAIDALDNNQAAASWVQVGAMADLGDAAMTILTFGDLPWRSRIGLLAMGVGSAIVGFRAAATLD
;
A
#
# COMPACT_ATOMS: atom_id res chain seq x y z
N MET A 1 -4.48 -10.75 -17.94
CA MET A 1 -5.14 -11.04 -16.65
C MET A 1 -6.52 -10.44 -16.69
N ASP A 2 -7.51 -11.16 -16.18
CA ASP A 2 -8.84 -10.62 -15.89
C ASP A 2 -8.73 -9.53 -14.79
N GLN A 3 -9.63 -8.55 -14.81
CA GLN A 3 -9.64 -7.40 -13.91
C GLN A 3 -9.98 -7.81 -12.48
N ARG A 4 -10.88 -8.79 -12.33
CA ARG A 4 -11.14 -9.44 -11.04
C ARG A 4 -9.89 -10.16 -10.51
N GLN A 5 -9.14 -10.82 -11.38
CA GLN A 5 -7.87 -11.44 -10.99
C GLN A 5 -6.81 -10.39 -10.63
N LEU A 6 -6.75 -9.27 -11.35
CA LEU A 6 -5.85 -8.15 -11.06
C LEU A 6 -6.16 -7.53 -9.69
N ALA A 7 -7.44 -7.24 -9.42
CA ALA A 7 -7.91 -6.75 -8.13
C ALA A 7 -7.57 -7.71 -6.99
N ARG A 8 -7.79 -9.02 -7.19
CA ARG A 8 -7.48 -10.04 -6.19
C ARG A 8 -5.98 -10.12 -5.89
N THR A 9 -5.14 -10.09 -6.94
CA THR A 9 -3.68 -10.09 -6.77
C THR A 9 -3.19 -8.84 -6.05
N GLN A 10 -3.73 -7.67 -6.38
CA GLN A 10 -3.40 -6.43 -5.69
C GLN A 10 -3.84 -6.44 -4.22
N ALA A 11 -5.05 -6.92 -3.94
CA ALA A 11 -5.56 -7.04 -2.58
C ALA A 11 -4.72 -8.01 -1.74
N ALA A 12 -4.33 -9.16 -2.32
CA ALA A 12 -3.43 -10.11 -1.68
C ALA A 12 -2.04 -9.51 -1.41
N ALA A 13 -1.48 -8.75 -2.36
CA ALA A 13 -0.21 -8.04 -2.16
C ALA A 13 -0.31 -7.04 -0.99
N ARG A 14 -1.43 -6.34 -0.85
CA ARG A 14 -1.71 -5.44 0.29
C ARG A 14 -1.79 -6.19 1.61
N VAL A 15 -2.45 -7.35 1.65
CA VAL A 15 -2.49 -8.20 2.87
C VAL A 15 -1.07 -8.58 3.28
N VAL A 16 -0.26 -9.09 2.34
CA VAL A 16 1.11 -9.51 2.62
C VAL A 16 1.98 -8.34 3.07
N ALA A 17 1.95 -7.23 2.34
CA ALA A 17 2.72 -6.03 2.68
C ALA A 17 2.27 -5.45 4.03
N GLY A 18 0.97 -5.30 4.24
CA GLY A 18 0.38 -4.79 5.46
C GLY A 18 0.72 -5.64 6.68
N SER A 19 0.57 -6.97 6.58
CA SER A 19 1.01 -7.89 7.63
C SER A 19 2.50 -7.78 7.92
N THR A 20 3.33 -7.63 6.89
CA THR A 20 4.78 -7.47 7.05
C THR A 20 5.12 -6.18 7.80
N LEU A 21 4.51 -5.05 7.44
CA LEU A 21 4.73 -3.77 8.12
C LEU A 21 4.20 -3.77 9.56
N ALA A 22 3.09 -4.45 9.84
CA ALA A 22 2.54 -4.61 11.18
C ALA A 22 3.42 -5.48 12.10
N LEU A 23 3.91 -6.60 11.58
CA LEU A 23 4.68 -7.58 12.38
C LEU A 23 6.17 -7.23 12.44
N ALA A 24 6.73 -6.65 11.37
CA ALA A 24 8.13 -6.30 11.24
C ALA A 24 8.32 -4.80 10.89
N PRO A 25 7.89 -3.87 11.75
CA PRO A 25 7.92 -2.44 11.44
C PRO A 25 9.34 -1.87 11.27
N ARG A 26 10.33 -2.46 11.95
CA ARG A 26 11.74 -2.06 11.79
C ARG A 26 12.26 -2.33 10.39
N PHE A 27 11.82 -3.44 9.78
CA PHE A 27 12.16 -3.77 8.39
C PHE A 27 11.53 -2.76 7.43
N GLY A 28 10.24 -2.45 7.60
CA GLY A 28 9.56 -1.43 6.80
C GLY A 28 10.20 -0.03 6.92
N ALA A 29 10.53 0.38 8.14
CA ALA A 29 11.21 1.65 8.39
C ALA A 29 12.58 1.71 7.70
N ARG A 30 13.36 0.63 7.71
CA ARG A 30 14.67 0.55 7.02
C ARG A 30 14.53 0.57 5.50
N LEU A 31 13.49 -0.03 4.93
CA LEU A 31 13.21 0.08 3.48
C LEU A 31 12.98 1.54 3.05
N VAL A 32 12.34 2.34 3.90
CA VAL A 32 12.05 3.75 3.62
C VAL A 32 13.25 4.65 3.92
N LEU A 33 13.86 4.52 5.09
CA LEU A 33 14.89 5.43 5.58
C LEU A 33 16.33 4.99 5.25
N GLY A 34 16.51 3.76 4.77
CA GLY A 34 17.80 3.12 4.58
C GLY A 34 18.37 2.49 5.86
N ASP A 35 19.38 1.63 5.69
CA ASP A 35 19.98 0.83 6.78
C ASP A 35 20.79 1.64 7.81
N ARG A 36 21.03 2.92 7.55
CA ARG A 36 21.89 3.78 8.40
C ARG A 36 21.16 4.37 9.60
N THR A 37 19.83 4.23 9.67
CA THR A 37 19.00 4.86 10.70
C THR A 37 18.26 3.80 11.52
N GLU A 38 18.53 3.73 12.82
CA GLU A 38 17.73 2.91 13.74
C GLU A 38 16.33 3.52 13.90
N PRO A 39 15.25 2.77 13.62
CA PRO A 39 13.89 3.29 13.72
C PRO A 39 13.54 3.64 15.18
N SER A 40 13.05 4.87 15.40
CA SER A 40 12.52 5.24 16.71
C SER A 40 11.27 4.40 17.06
N PRO A 41 10.93 4.26 18.36
CA PRO A 41 9.69 3.58 18.76
C PRO A 41 8.43 4.22 18.15
N GLY A 42 8.40 5.55 18.05
CA GLY A 42 7.28 6.29 17.43
C GLY A 42 7.14 6.00 15.94
N LEU A 43 8.26 5.97 15.21
CA LEU A 43 8.25 5.57 13.80
C LEU A 43 7.79 4.10 13.64
N SER A 44 8.25 3.21 14.51
CA SER A 44 7.85 1.80 14.47
C SER A 44 6.34 1.65 14.70
N TRP A 45 5.76 2.41 15.63
CA TRP A 45 4.31 2.44 15.84
C TRP A 45 3.57 2.94 14.59
N PHE A 46 4.06 4.02 13.97
CA PHE A 46 3.46 4.58 12.76
C PHE A 46 3.50 3.59 11.58
N VAL A 47 4.63 2.92 11.36
CA VAL A 47 4.75 1.87 10.33
C VAL A 47 3.78 0.71 10.59
N ARG A 48 3.56 0.33 11.86
CA ARG A 48 2.54 -0.68 12.19
C ARG A 48 1.14 -0.22 11.84
N ALA A 49 0.80 1.03 12.15
CA ALA A 49 -0.52 1.58 11.84
C ALA A 49 -0.77 1.60 10.32
N LEU A 50 0.22 2.00 9.52
CA LEU A 50 0.15 1.90 8.05
C LEU A 50 -0.02 0.45 7.59
N GLY A 51 0.74 -0.48 8.18
CA GLY A 51 0.60 -1.91 7.86
C GLY A 51 -0.79 -2.46 8.15
N ILE A 52 -1.37 -2.12 9.30
CA ILE A 52 -2.72 -2.52 9.67
C ILE A 52 -3.76 -1.92 8.70
N ARG A 53 -3.60 -0.65 8.30
CA ARG A 53 -4.46 -0.01 7.28
C ARG A 53 -4.45 -0.83 5.98
N ASP A 54 -3.28 -1.15 5.45
CA ASP A 54 -3.17 -1.85 4.17
C ASP A 54 -3.65 -3.31 4.26
N LEU A 55 -3.43 -3.96 5.40
CA LEU A 55 -3.98 -5.27 5.71
C LEU A 55 -5.52 -5.25 5.66
N LEU A 56 -6.15 -4.28 6.34
CA LEU A 56 -7.61 -4.17 6.39
C LEU A 56 -8.21 -3.81 5.03
N LEU A 57 -7.58 -2.91 4.26
CA LEU A 57 -8.01 -2.59 2.91
C LEU A 57 -7.90 -3.79 1.96
N GLY A 58 -6.81 -4.56 2.05
CA GLY A 58 -6.63 -5.78 1.27
C GLY A 58 -7.63 -6.87 1.64
N PHE A 59 -7.86 -7.09 2.94
CA PHE A 59 -8.85 -8.06 3.41
C PHE A 59 -10.27 -7.68 2.99
N GLY A 60 -10.66 -6.41 3.17
CA GLY A 60 -11.96 -5.90 2.76
C GLY A 60 -12.19 -6.04 1.25
N ALA A 61 -11.16 -5.79 0.42
CA ALA A 61 -11.25 -6.00 -1.01
C ALA A 61 -11.39 -7.50 -1.40
N ILE A 62 -10.70 -8.41 -0.73
CA ILE A 62 -10.84 -9.86 -0.97
C ILE A 62 -12.24 -10.34 -0.57
N ASP A 63 -12.71 -9.96 0.62
CA ASP A 63 -14.05 -10.32 1.11
C ASP A 63 -15.15 -9.78 0.17
N ALA A 64 -15.01 -8.53 -0.26
CA ALA A 64 -15.87 -7.90 -1.25
C ALA A 64 -15.90 -8.66 -2.60
N LEU A 65 -14.74 -9.09 -3.08
CA LEU A 65 -14.63 -9.90 -4.30
C LEU A 65 -15.30 -11.27 -4.15
N ASP A 66 -15.11 -11.93 -3.01
CA ASP A 66 -15.64 -13.28 -2.77
C ASP A 66 -17.15 -13.30 -2.55
N ASN A 67 -17.69 -12.24 -1.95
CA ASN A 67 -19.13 -12.11 -1.70
C ASN A 67 -19.88 -11.32 -2.79
N ASN A 68 -19.20 -10.90 -3.86
CA ASN A 68 -19.74 -10.04 -4.93
C ASN A 68 -20.42 -8.77 -4.40
N GLN A 69 -19.78 -8.09 -3.44
CA GLN A 69 -20.25 -6.84 -2.85
C GLN A 69 -19.24 -5.73 -3.13
N ALA A 70 -19.66 -4.55 -3.62
CA ALA A 70 -18.88 -3.29 -3.67
C ALA A 70 -17.36 -3.40 -3.87
N ALA A 71 -16.89 -4.36 -4.69
CA ALA A 71 -15.47 -4.68 -4.81
C ALA A 71 -14.70 -3.54 -5.47
N ALA A 72 -15.35 -2.87 -6.43
CA ALA A 72 -14.84 -1.66 -7.06
C ALA A 72 -14.50 -0.58 -6.02
N SER A 73 -15.41 -0.33 -5.07
CA SER A 73 -15.23 0.69 -4.04
C SER A 73 -14.05 0.38 -3.12
N TRP A 74 -13.91 -0.86 -2.66
CA TRP A 74 -12.77 -1.26 -1.83
C TRP A 74 -11.43 -1.12 -2.55
N VAL A 75 -11.36 -1.52 -3.82
CA VAL A 75 -10.16 -1.38 -4.65
C VAL A 75 -9.85 0.09 -4.92
N GLN A 76 -10.87 0.93 -5.17
CA GLN A 76 -10.70 2.38 -5.37
C GLN A 76 -10.17 3.07 -4.11
N VAL A 77 -10.72 2.76 -2.93
CA VAL A 77 -10.23 3.33 -1.66
C VAL A 77 -8.78 2.92 -1.41
N GLY A 78 -8.41 1.68 -1.74
CA GLY A 78 -7.01 1.25 -1.77
C GLY A 78 -6.14 2.09 -2.71
N ALA A 79 -6.57 2.28 -3.95
CA ALA A 79 -5.85 3.10 -4.92
C ALA A 79 -5.70 4.57 -4.47
N MET A 80 -6.71 5.13 -3.80
CA MET A 80 -6.64 6.46 -3.21
C MET A 80 -5.62 6.54 -2.06
N ALA A 81 -5.52 5.49 -1.23
CA ALA A 81 -4.49 5.41 -0.20
C ALA A 81 -3.08 5.42 -0.82
N ASP A 82 -2.87 4.67 -1.92
CA ASP A 82 -1.59 4.66 -2.65
C ASP A 82 -1.23 6.03 -3.24
N LEU A 83 -2.22 6.78 -3.74
CA LEU A 83 -2.01 8.16 -4.16
C LEU A 83 -1.63 9.07 -2.99
N GLY A 84 -2.25 8.89 -1.83
CA GLY A 84 -1.89 9.60 -0.61
C GLY A 84 -0.44 9.37 -0.21
N ASP A 85 0.02 8.13 -0.27
CA ASP A 85 1.40 7.76 0.03
C ASP A 85 2.38 8.34 -1.01
N ALA A 86 2.00 8.37 -2.30
CA ALA A 86 2.77 9.02 -3.35
C ALA A 86 2.86 10.54 -3.13
N ALA A 87 1.74 11.19 -2.77
CA ALA A 87 1.70 12.62 -2.47
C ALA A 87 2.58 12.96 -1.27
N MET A 88 2.52 12.17 -0.20
CA MET A 88 3.41 12.31 0.95
C MET A 88 4.88 12.17 0.56
N THR A 89 5.21 11.20 -0.30
CA THR A 89 6.58 11.02 -0.82
C THR A 89 7.07 12.24 -1.58
N ILE A 90 6.20 12.93 -2.33
CA ILE A 90 6.53 14.19 -3.03
C ILE A 90 6.76 15.31 -2.02
N LEU A 91 5.88 15.46 -1.03
CA LEU A 91 5.99 16.51 -0.02
C LEU A 91 7.26 16.38 0.83
N THR A 92 7.75 15.16 1.03
CA THR A 92 8.99 14.88 1.80
C THR A 92 10.14 14.43 0.90
N PHE A 93 10.10 14.70 -0.40
CA PHE A 93 11.04 14.13 -1.39
C PHE A 93 12.50 14.54 -1.14
N GLY A 94 12.71 15.70 -0.53
CA GLY A 94 14.03 16.22 -0.14
C GLY A 94 14.66 15.47 1.06
N ASP A 95 13.82 14.89 1.93
CA ASP A 95 14.25 14.28 3.19
C ASP A 95 14.59 12.79 3.04
N LEU A 96 14.27 12.20 1.88
CA LEU A 96 14.40 10.77 1.61
C LEU A 96 15.69 10.45 0.83
N PRO A 97 16.34 9.30 1.12
CA PRO A 97 17.42 8.78 0.30
C PRO A 97 16.98 8.57 -1.15
N TRP A 98 17.89 8.77 -2.11
CA TRP A 98 17.49 8.82 -3.53
C TRP A 98 16.79 7.55 -4.04
N ARG A 99 17.24 6.38 -3.57
CA ARG A 99 16.65 5.09 -3.93
C ARG A 99 15.24 4.96 -3.36
N SER A 100 15.06 5.36 -2.10
CA SER A 100 13.77 5.30 -1.41
C SER A 100 12.73 6.19 -2.06
N ARG A 101 13.05 7.44 -2.38
CA ARG A 101 12.08 8.36 -3.01
C ARG A 101 11.59 7.85 -4.36
N ILE A 102 12.47 7.34 -5.22
CA ILE A 102 12.05 6.81 -6.53
C ILE A 102 11.26 5.52 -6.35
N GLY A 103 11.72 4.63 -5.47
CA GLY A 103 11.03 3.37 -5.18
C GLY A 103 9.62 3.58 -4.64
N LEU A 104 9.46 4.46 -3.65
CA LEU A 104 8.17 4.77 -3.03
C LEU A 104 7.21 5.47 -4.00
N LEU A 105 7.70 6.41 -4.80
CA LEU A 105 6.87 7.06 -5.83
C LEU A 105 6.43 6.07 -6.91
N ALA A 106 7.36 5.26 -7.43
CA ALA A 106 7.04 4.26 -8.42
C ALA A 106 6.02 3.24 -7.89
N MET A 107 6.17 2.83 -6.63
CA MET A 107 5.26 1.91 -5.97
C MET A 107 3.88 2.52 -5.73
N GLY A 108 3.80 3.72 -5.15
CA GLY A 108 2.53 4.39 -4.87
C GLY A 108 1.77 4.75 -6.14
N VAL A 109 2.42 5.42 -7.09
CA VAL A 109 1.78 5.77 -8.38
C VAL A 109 1.44 4.51 -9.18
N GLY A 110 2.34 3.53 -9.24
CA GLY A 110 2.11 2.29 -9.95
C GLY A 110 0.94 1.49 -9.38
N SER A 111 0.89 1.31 -8.04
CA SER A 111 -0.20 0.62 -7.35
C SER A 111 -1.52 1.35 -7.52
N ALA A 112 -1.53 2.68 -7.43
CA ALA A 112 -2.74 3.47 -7.69
C ALA A 112 -3.28 3.26 -9.11
N ILE A 113 -2.41 3.32 -10.13
CA ILE A 113 -2.81 3.08 -11.53
C ILE A 113 -3.39 1.68 -11.70
N VAL A 114 -2.74 0.66 -11.11
CA VAL A 114 -3.23 -0.73 -11.16
C VAL A 114 -4.59 -0.84 -10.48
N GLY A 115 -4.77 -0.21 -9.32
CA GLY A 115 -6.03 -0.23 -8.57
C GLY A 115 -7.18 0.45 -9.29
N PHE A 116 -6.98 1.65 -9.83
CA PHE A 116 -8.03 2.31 -10.62
C PHE A 116 -8.38 1.52 -11.88
N ARG A 117 -7.39 0.92 -12.56
CA ARG A 117 -7.63 0.05 -13.71
C ARG A 117 -8.41 -1.20 -13.36
N ALA A 118 -8.04 -1.85 -12.25
CA ALA A 118 -8.74 -3.02 -11.74
C ALA A 118 -10.20 -2.68 -11.38
N ALA A 119 -10.41 -1.54 -10.72
CA ALA A 119 -11.73 -1.10 -10.30
C ALA A 119 -12.64 -0.62 -11.45
N ALA A 120 -12.10 -0.07 -12.54
CA ALA A 120 -12.90 0.54 -13.62
C ALA A 120 -13.86 -0.44 -14.34
N THR A 121 -13.69 -1.73 -14.12
CA THR A 121 -14.48 -2.81 -14.75
C THR A 121 -14.96 -3.84 -13.73
N LEU A 122 -14.66 -3.60 -12.45
CA LEU A 122 -15.41 -4.23 -11.37
C LEU A 122 -16.69 -3.41 -11.29
N ASP A 123 -17.75 -3.92 -11.91
CA ASP A 123 -19.18 -3.64 -11.72
C ASP A 123 -19.93 -4.13 -12.98
#